data_AF-A0A2V5KWU1-F1
#
_entry.id   AF-A0A2V5KWU1-F1
#
_cell.length_a   1.000
_cell.length_b   1.000
_cell.length_c   1.000
_cell.angle_alpha   90.00
_cell.angle_beta   90.00
_cell.angle_gamma   90.00
#
_symmetry.space_group_name_H-M   'P 1'
#
loop_
_entity.id
_entity.type
_entity.pdbx_description
1 polymer ?
#
loop_
_entity_poly.entity_id
_entity_poly.type
_entity_poly.pdbx_seq_one_letter_code
_entity_poly.pdbx_strand_id
1 'polypeptide(L)'
;RLAGKKLVIWEFAARELSFGNWKLLDLKLGEAKPSRFLSLKAGEEIAVSGTVESISPVPRPGTVPYKDHIEALHLVDIVAADSRGEGAADTFRNAASHAQAVVYLWSMRDNVWTSAARLRPGDRVKLRLRPWPDVSGQYEKFNRTELDHPALQLEEPVWGEDVEVLKR
;
A
#
# COMPACT_ATOMS: atom_id res chain seq x y z
N ARG A 1 12.16 -29.65 -12.31
CA ARG A 1 11.75 -30.99 -12.80
C ARG A 1 10.25 -31.16 -12.53
N LEU A 2 9.46 -31.44 -13.57
CA LEU A 2 7.98 -31.43 -13.53
C LEU A 2 7.35 -32.84 -13.51
N ALA A 3 8.14 -33.88 -13.23
CA ALA A 3 7.66 -35.26 -13.21
C ALA A 3 6.54 -35.45 -12.18
N GLY A 4 5.40 -35.99 -12.62
CA GLY A 4 4.23 -36.29 -11.78
C GLY A 4 3.28 -35.12 -11.51
N LYS A 5 3.52 -33.92 -12.08
CA LYS A 5 2.68 -32.74 -11.85
C LYS A 5 1.69 -32.53 -13.01
N LYS A 6 0.41 -32.32 -12.69
CA LYS A 6 -0.57 -31.76 -13.63
C LYS A 6 -0.34 -30.25 -13.67
N LEU A 7 0.00 -29.74 -14.84
CA LEU A 7 0.18 -28.31 -15.10
C LEU A 7 -0.99 -27.80 -15.93
N VAL A 8 -1.48 -26.61 -15.59
CA VAL A 8 -2.31 -25.82 -16.48
C VAL A 8 -1.45 -24.65 -16.92
N ILE A 9 -1.11 -24.61 -18.21
CA ILE A 9 -0.40 -23.50 -18.84
C ILE A 9 -1.44 -22.73 -19.63
N TRP A 10 -1.75 -21.51 -19.22
CA TRP A 10 -2.58 -20.59 -19.99
C TRP A 10 -1.65 -19.77 -20.89
N GLU A 11 -1.77 -19.99 -22.19
CA GLU A 11 -1.11 -19.18 -23.22
C GLU A 11 -2.18 -18.24 -23.80
N PHE A 12 -2.08 -16.95 -23.49
CA PHE A 12 -2.85 -15.93 -24.19
C PHE A 12 -2.15 -15.65 -25.53
N ALA A 13 -2.53 -16.39 -26.57
CA ALA A 13 -1.97 -16.17 -27.89
C ALA A 13 -2.51 -14.85 -28.46
N ALA A 14 -1.63 -13.88 -28.72
CA ALA A 14 -1.99 -12.59 -29.31
C ALA A 14 -2.82 -12.69 -30.62
N ARG A 15 -2.83 -13.87 -31.28
CA ARG A 15 -3.71 -14.14 -32.42
C ARG A 15 -5.18 -13.93 -32.07
N GLU A 16 -5.61 -14.19 -30.84
CA GLU A 16 -7.01 -14.02 -30.43
C GLU A 16 -7.44 -12.55 -30.43
N LEU A 17 -6.49 -11.61 -30.26
CA LEU A 17 -6.71 -10.18 -30.46
C LEU A 17 -6.73 -9.78 -31.95
N SER A 18 -6.15 -10.60 -32.83
CA SER A 18 -6.05 -10.31 -34.28
C SER A 18 -7.28 -10.74 -35.09
N PHE A 19 -8.17 -11.56 -34.50
CA PHE A 19 -9.41 -11.99 -35.14
C PHE A 19 -10.61 -11.35 -34.43
N GLY A 20 -11.48 -10.70 -35.20
CA GLY A 20 -12.73 -10.11 -34.71
C GLY A 20 -12.91 -8.64 -35.08
N ASN A 21 -14.16 -8.22 -35.23
CA ASN A 21 -14.53 -6.82 -35.42
C ASN A 21 -14.68 -6.18 -34.03
N TRP A 22 -13.56 -5.93 -33.37
CA TRP A 22 -13.54 -5.34 -32.03
C TRP A 22 -14.24 -4.00 -32.05
N LYS A 23 -15.22 -3.82 -31.15
CA LYS A 23 -15.85 -2.51 -30.99
C LYS A 23 -14.82 -1.56 -30.38
N LEU A 24 -14.55 -0.46 -31.09
CA LEU A 24 -13.84 0.66 -30.50
C LEU A 24 -14.70 1.19 -29.34
N LEU A 25 -14.19 1.01 -28.13
CA LEU A 25 -14.77 1.64 -26.94
C LEU A 25 -14.22 3.06 -26.89
N ASP A 26 -15.11 4.04 -26.98
CA ASP A 26 -14.76 5.44 -26.75
C ASP A 26 -14.52 5.63 -25.24
N LEU A 27 -13.26 5.48 -24.83
CA LEU A 27 -12.84 5.69 -23.45
C LEU A 27 -12.68 7.19 -23.20
N LYS A 28 -13.75 7.81 -22.70
CA LYS A 28 -13.69 9.20 -22.23
C LYS A 28 -13.09 9.24 -20.84
N LEU A 29 -12.05 10.06 -20.67
CA LEU A 29 -11.48 10.33 -19.36
C LEU A 29 -12.54 11.06 -18.52
N GLY A 30 -12.95 10.45 -17.41
CA GLY A 30 -13.86 11.08 -16.45
C GLY A 30 -13.16 12.15 -15.61
N GLU A 31 -13.94 12.93 -14.86
CA GLU A 31 -13.40 13.86 -13.88
C GLU A 31 -12.79 13.10 -12.69
N ALA A 32 -11.58 13.50 -12.30
CA ALA A 32 -10.94 12.96 -11.11
C ALA A 32 -11.76 13.32 -9.86
N LYS A 33 -12.22 12.32 -9.12
CA LYS A 33 -12.87 12.55 -7.82
C LYS A 33 -11.79 13.02 -6.84
N PRO A 34 -12.03 14.08 -6.06
CA PRO A 34 -11.10 14.49 -5.02
C PRO A 34 -10.95 13.33 -4.02
N SER A 35 -9.74 12.77 -3.94
CA SER A 35 -9.46 11.70 -3.00
C SER A 35 -9.39 12.27 -1.58
N ARG A 36 -9.96 11.54 -0.63
CA ARG A 36 -9.79 11.80 0.82
C ARG A 36 -8.50 11.16 1.36
N PHE A 37 -7.76 10.50 0.48
CA PHE A 37 -6.50 9.86 0.83
C PHE A 37 -5.35 10.85 0.73
N LEU A 38 -4.46 10.77 1.70
CA LEU A 38 -3.25 11.54 1.79
C LEU A 38 -2.34 11.16 0.62
N SER A 39 -2.08 12.12 -0.26
CA SER A 39 -1.03 12.06 -1.27
C SER A 39 0.07 13.05 -0.88
N LEU A 40 1.31 12.57 -0.85
CA LEU A 40 2.49 13.35 -0.47
C LEU A 40 3.23 13.79 -1.73
N LYS A 41 3.77 15.01 -1.73
CA LYS A 41 4.59 15.49 -2.85
C LYS A 41 5.93 14.77 -2.86
N ALA A 42 6.53 14.61 -4.03
CA ALA A 42 7.86 14.03 -4.16
C ALA A 42 8.88 14.73 -3.23
N GLY A 43 9.65 13.94 -2.49
CA GLY A 43 10.61 14.40 -1.48
C GLY A 43 10.00 14.79 -0.14
N GLU A 44 8.68 14.76 0.03
CA GLU A 44 8.00 15.05 1.30
C GLU A 44 8.13 13.86 2.27
N GLU A 45 8.38 14.15 3.53
CA GLU A 45 8.37 13.16 4.60
C GLU A 45 7.69 13.74 5.83
N ILE A 46 6.73 13.00 6.38
CA ILE A 46 5.96 13.46 7.53
C ILE A 46 5.83 12.37 8.59
N ALA A 47 5.84 12.75 9.86
CA ALA A 47 5.48 11.86 10.96
C ALA A 47 4.00 12.03 11.30
N VAL A 48 3.26 10.92 11.34
CA VAL A 48 1.82 10.92 11.63
C VAL A 48 1.47 9.90 12.71
N SER A 49 0.28 10.06 13.27
CA SER A 49 -0.39 9.02 14.05
C SER A 49 -1.77 8.77 13.48
N GLY A 50 -2.22 7.52 13.48
CA GLY A 50 -3.48 7.09 12.88
C GLY A 50 -3.98 5.79 13.50
N THR A 51 -5.20 5.40 13.15
CA THR A 51 -5.83 4.14 13.55
C THR A 51 -5.82 3.19 12.35
N VAL A 52 -5.42 1.95 12.55
CA VAL A 52 -5.53 0.92 11.51
C VAL A 52 -7.01 0.53 11.36
N GLU A 53 -7.64 0.87 10.24
CA GLU A 53 -9.02 0.48 9.95
C GLU A 53 -9.09 -0.94 9.36
N SER A 54 -8.19 -1.24 8.42
CA SER A 54 -8.05 -2.57 7.84
C SER A 54 -6.60 -2.85 7.44
N ILE A 55 -6.25 -4.13 7.33
CA ILE A 55 -4.90 -4.58 6.99
C ILE A 55 -4.95 -5.87 6.17
N SER A 56 -4.08 -5.97 5.17
CA SER A 56 -3.96 -7.15 4.31
C SER A 56 -3.42 -8.35 5.09
N PRO A 57 -3.76 -9.60 4.71
CA PRO A 57 -3.22 -10.78 5.37
C PRO A 57 -1.71 -10.92 5.12
N VAL A 58 -0.99 -11.36 6.16
CA VAL A 58 0.46 -11.55 6.13
C VAL A 58 0.79 -13.05 6.07
N PRO A 59 1.65 -13.51 5.13
CA PRO A 59 2.08 -14.89 5.10
C PRO A 59 2.88 -15.25 6.36
N ARG A 60 2.76 -16.50 6.82
CA ARG A 60 3.60 -17.00 7.90
C ARG A 60 5.02 -17.21 7.37
N PRO A 61 6.06 -16.91 8.17
CA PRO A 61 7.43 -17.13 7.70
C PRO A 61 7.69 -18.60 7.38
N GLY A 62 8.37 -18.86 6.27
CA GLY A 62 8.63 -20.21 5.78
C GLY A 62 7.46 -20.92 5.09
N THR A 63 6.26 -20.33 5.01
CA THR A 63 5.11 -20.94 4.28
C THR A 63 4.97 -20.48 2.84
N VAL A 64 5.71 -19.45 2.43
CA VAL A 64 5.72 -18.88 1.08
C VAL A 64 7.14 -18.86 0.52
N PRO A 65 7.33 -18.87 -0.81
CA PRO A 65 8.68 -18.93 -1.40
C PRO A 65 9.48 -17.63 -1.24
N TYR A 66 8.81 -16.49 -0.98
CA TYR A 66 9.44 -15.19 -0.84
C TYR A 66 9.79 -14.90 0.63
N LYS A 67 11.06 -14.63 0.89
CA LYS A 67 11.56 -14.29 2.24
C LYS A 67 11.17 -12.89 2.71
N ASP A 68 10.79 -12.01 1.79
CA ASP A 68 10.43 -10.62 2.05
C ASP A 68 8.99 -10.38 1.56
N HIS A 69 8.21 -9.60 2.32
CA HIS A 69 6.81 -9.31 2.01
C HIS A 69 6.40 -7.91 2.45
N ILE A 70 5.60 -7.24 1.61
CA ILE A 70 4.97 -5.94 1.89
C ILE A 70 3.48 -6.17 2.17
N GLU A 71 2.97 -5.56 3.23
CA GLU A 71 1.53 -5.53 3.52
C GLU A 71 0.95 -4.14 3.20
N ALA A 72 -0.32 -4.12 2.86
CA ALA A 72 -1.12 -2.91 2.72
C ALA A 72 -2.01 -2.70 3.95
N LEU A 73 -2.09 -1.48 4.44
CA LEU A 73 -3.01 -1.09 5.52
C LEU A 73 -3.78 0.17 5.16
N HIS A 74 -5.01 0.25 5.64
CA HIS A 74 -5.84 1.45 5.57
C HIS A 74 -5.73 2.19 6.90
N LEU A 75 -5.10 3.36 6.87
CA LEU A 75 -4.91 4.22 8.03
C LEU A 75 -5.97 5.32 8.02
N VAL A 76 -6.67 5.50 9.14
CA VAL A 76 -7.69 6.54 9.33
C VAL A 76 -7.35 7.42 10.53
N ASP A 77 -8.12 8.49 10.71
CA ASP A 77 -7.93 9.46 11.79
C ASP A 77 -6.49 9.97 11.89
N ILE A 78 -5.90 10.25 10.72
CA ILE A 78 -4.50 10.66 10.59
C ILE A 78 -4.34 12.06 11.17
N VAL A 79 -3.40 12.21 12.11
CA VAL A 79 -2.99 13.47 12.73
C VAL A 79 -1.47 13.58 12.68
N ALA A 80 -0.93 14.81 12.64
CA ALA A 80 0.51 15.01 12.67
C ALA A 80 1.04 14.56 14.04
N ALA A 81 2.10 13.76 14.06
CA ALA A 81 2.75 13.36 15.29
C ALA A 81 3.78 14.44 15.67
N ASP A 82 3.42 15.34 16.59
CA ASP A 82 4.24 16.41 17.18
C ASP A 82 5.29 17.01 16.24
N SER A 83 4.91 18.09 15.56
CA SER A 83 5.80 18.91 14.71
C SER A 83 6.94 19.55 15.53
N ARG A 84 8.06 18.84 15.68
CA ARG A 84 9.38 19.39 16.08
C ARG A 84 10.34 19.56 14.90
N GLY A 85 9.83 19.53 13.67
CA GLY A 85 10.57 19.89 12.47
C GLY A 85 10.02 21.17 11.87
N GLU A 86 10.87 22.18 11.67
CA GLU A 86 10.58 23.29 10.76
C GLU A 86 10.35 22.69 9.36
N GLY A 87 9.09 22.59 8.96
CA GLY A 87 8.69 21.90 7.73
C GLY A 87 7.53 20.93 7.88
N ALA A 88 6.62 21.12 8.85
CA ALA A 88 5.29 20.52 8.76
C ALA A 88 4.64 21.03 7.46
N ALA A 89 4.77 20.22 6.41
CA ALA A 89 4.46 20.60 5.04
C ALA A 89 3.03 21.14 4.93
N ASP A 90 2.84 22.18 4.13
CA ASP A 90 1.53 22.78 3.84
C ASP A 90 0.50 21.74 3.38
N THR A 91 0.95 20.59 2.87
CA THR A 91 0.14 19.43 2.50
C THR A 91 -0.64 18.87 3.70
N PHE A 92 -0.03 18.71 4.88
CA PHE A 92 -0.72 18.22 6.08
C PHE A 92 -1.67 19.25 6.68
N ARG A 93 -1.31 20.54 6.62
CA ARG A 93 -2.18 21.64 7.08
C ARG A 93 -3.44 21.81 6.23
N ASN A 94 -3.33 21.56 4.91
CA ASN A 94 -4.47 21.59 3.99
C ASN A 94 -5.30 20.30 3.98
N ALA A 95 -4.72 19.16 4.39
CA ALA A 95 -5.41 17.87 4.52
C ALA A 95 -6.23 17.72 5.83
N ALA A 96 -6.56 18.83 6.49
CA ALA A 96 -7.10 18.85 7.85
C ALA A 96 -8.41 18.05 8.02
N SER A 97 -8.43 17.25 9.10
CA SER A 97 -9.54 16.46 9.64
C SER A 97 -10.13 15.40 8.69
N HIS A 98 -9.99 14.12 9.05
CA HIS A 98 -10.43 12.92 8.30
C HIS A 98 -9.51 12.43 7.16
N ALA A 99 -8.25 12.85 7.13
CA ALA A 99 -7.27 12.26 6.21
C ALA A 99 -7.15 10.75 6.47
N GLN A 100 -7.20 9.98 5.40
CA GLN A 100 -6.95 8.55 5.39
C GLN A 100 -5.76 8.26 4.48
N ALA A 101 -5.16 7.08 4.56
CA ALA A 101 -4.07 6.69 3.67
C ALA A 101 -4.09 5.18 3.43
N VAL A 102 -3.71 4.77 2.21
CA VAL A 102 -3.24 3.41 1.97
C VAL A 102 -1.75 3.43 2.23
N VAL A 103 -1.29 2.64 3.19
CA VAL A 103 0.13 2.60 3.58
C VAL A 103 0.68 1.21 3.28
N TYR A 104 1.82 1.18 2.59
CA TYR A 104 2.63 -0.02 2.47
C TYR A 104 3.68 -0.07 3.58
N LEU A 105 3.80 -1.23 4.20
CA LEU A 105 4.79 -1.53 5.24
C LEU A 105 5.54 -2.82 4.93
N TRP A 106 6.79 -2.91 5.36
CA TRP A 106 7.45 -4.21 5.48
C TRP A 106 6.74 -5.04 6.54
N SER A 107 6.18 -6.18 6.15
CA SER A 107 5.56 -7.16 7.07
C SER A 107 6.50 -8.34 7.36
N MET A 108 7.35 -8.69 6.40
CA MET A 108 8.34 -9.76 6.57
C MET A 108 9.64 -9.39 5.87
N ARG A 109 10.77 -9.66 6.53
CA ARG A 109 12.13 -9.53 6.00
C ARG A 109 12.92 -10.77 6.36
N ASP A 110 13.61 -11.36 5.40
CA ASP A 110 14.47 -12.54 5.60
C ASP A 110 13.77 -13.70 6.34
N ASN A 111 12.50 -13.97 6.01
CA ASN A 111 11.63 -14.93 6.70
C ASN A 111 11.44 -14.64 8.20
N VAL A 112 11.42 -13.37 8.59
CA VAL A 112 11.10 -12.91 9.94
C VAL A 112 10.04 -11.82 9.86
N TRP A 113 8.96 -11.96 10.64
CA TRP A 113 7.96 -10.92 10.76
C TRP A 113 8.54 -9.66 11.40
N THR A 114 8.20 -8.51 10.81
CA THR A 114 8.46 -7.19 11.40
C THR A 114 7.42 -6.89 12.50
N SER A 115 7.53 -5.71 13.13
CA SER A 115 6.48 -5.21 14.02
C SER A 115 5.14 -5.02 13.29
N ALA A 116 5.18 -4.62 12.02
CA ALA A 116 4.01 -4.31 11.21
C ALA A 116 3.08 -5.54 11.02
N ALA A 117 3.64 -6.73 10.82
CA ALA A 117 2.86 -7.98 10.70
C ALA A 117 2.00 -8.33 11.93
N ARG A 118 2.23 -7.67 13.07
CA ARG A 118 1.45 -7.86 14.30
C ARG A 118 0.30 -6.87 14.44
N LEU A 119 0.22 -5.85 13.58
CA LEU A 119 -0.84 -4.86 13.60
C LEU A 119 -2.20 -5.51 13.36
N ARG A 120 -3.22 -4.96 14.00
CA ARG A 120 -4.61 -5.38 13.88
C ARG A 120 -5.50 -4.15 13.66
N PRO A 121 -6.66 -4.34 13.02
CA PRO A 121 -7.71 -3.32 13.02
C PRO A 121 -7.96 -2.81 14.45
N GLY A 122 -8.02 -1.49 14.61
CA GLY A 122 -8.18 -0.79 15.88
C GLY A 122 -6.87 -0.41 16.60
N ASP A 123 -5.71 -0.86 16.14
CA ASP A 123 -4.42 -0.40 16.67
C ASP A 123 -4.19 1.07 16.33
N ARG A 124 -3.81 1.87 17.34
CA ARG A 124 -3.32 3.24 17.11
C ARG A 124 -1.82 3.16 16.89
N VAL A 125 -1.34 3.73 15.79
CA VAL A 125 0.07 3.67 15.40
C VAL A 125 0.63 5.06 15.16
N LYS A 126 1.94 5.20 15.36
CA LYS A 126 2.77 6.30 14.89
C LYS A 126 3.76 5.76 13.85
N LEU A 127 3.95 6.49 12.76
CA LEU A 127 4.86 6.12 11.67
C LEU A 127 5.32 7.35 10.88
N ARG A 128 6.45 7.20 10.18
CA ARG A 128 6.89 8.15 9.15
C ARG A 128 6.34 7.73 7.80
N LEU A 129 5.85 8.69 7.02
CA LEU A 129 5.27 8.48 5.69
C LEU A 129 6.10 9.19 4.63
N ARG A 130 6.26 8.53 3.48
CA ARG A 130 6.91 9.06 2.27
C ARG A 130 6.08 8.69 1.03
N PRO A 131 6.14 9.48 -0.05
CA PRO A 131 5.49 9.14 -1.31
C PRO A 131 5.96 7.76 -1.80
N TRP A 132 5.03 6.90 -2.20
CA TRP A 132 5.41 5.63 -2.84
C TRP A 132 6.27 5.83 -4.11
N PRO A 133 6.01 6.81 -4.99
CA PRO A 133 6.86 7.05 -6.16
C PRO A 133 8.35 7.27 -5.86
N ASP A 134 8.68 7.78 -4.67
CA ASP A 134 10.08 8.02 -4.27
C ASP A 134 10.84 6.72 -3.96
N VAL A 135 10.12 5.66 -3.57
CA VAL A 135 10.72 4.38 -3.13
C VAL A 135 10.33 3.19 -4.00
N SER A 136 9.37 3.37 -4.92
CA SER A 136 8.79 2.31 -5.74
C SER A 136 9.84 1.55 -6.54
N GLY A 137 10.79 2.23 -7.18
CA GLY A 137 11.86 1.57 -7.95
C GLY A 137 12.73 0.62 -7.13
N GLN A 138 12.76 0.77 -5.80
CA GLN A 138 13.44 -0.17 -4.90
C GLN A 138 12.52 -1.29 -4.42
N TYR A 139 11.25 -0.99 -4.16
CA TYR A 139 10.35 -1.84 -3.37
C TYR A 139 9.25 -2.55 -4.17
N GLU A 140 8.89 -2.07 -5.36
CA GLU A 140 7.82 -2.65 -6.18
C GLU A 140 8.12 -4.10 -6.62
N LYS A 141 9.40 -4.48 -6.64
CA LYS A 141 9.86 -5.83 -7.00
C LYS A 141 9.54 -6.90 -5.94
N PHE A 142 9.15 -6.51 -4.73
CA PHE A 142 8.87 -7.44 -3.64
C PHE A 142 7.42 -7.90 -3.65
N ASN A 143 7.21 -9.15 -3.21
CA ASN A 143 5.86 -9.70 -3.11
C ASN A 143 5.04 -8.89 -2.11
N ARG A 144 3.79 -8.57 -2.48
CA ARG A 144 2.88 -7.81 -1.62
C ARG A 144 1.48 -8.37 -1.66
N THR A 145 0.74 -8.13 -0.59
CA THR A 145 -0.69 -8.43 -0.53
C THR A 145 -1.46 -7.12 -0.41
N GLU A 146 -2.47 -6.95 -1.26
CA GLU A 146 -3.32 -5.75 -1.30
C GLU A 146 -4.47 -5.84 -0.29
N LEU A 147 -5.12 -4.71 -0.03
CA LEU A 147 -6.36 -4.66 0.73
C LEU A 147 -7.52 -5.25 -0.09
N ASP A 148 -8.44 -5.97 0.55
CA ASP A 148 -9.55 -6.65 -0.15
C ASP A 148 -10.55 -5.67 -0.80
N HIS A 149 -10.65 -4.43 -0.28
CA HIS A 149 -11.64 -3.47 -0.76
C HIS A 149 -11.18 -2.80 -2.09
N PRO A 150 -11.91 -2.99 -3.21
CA PRO A 150 -11.44 -2.54 -4.53
C PRO A 150 -11.19 -1.04 -4.63
N ALA A 151 -11.97 -0.21 -3.92
CA ALA A 151 -11.74 1.24 -3.93
C ALA A 151 -10.39 1.63 -3.30
N LEU A 152 -9.90 0.87 -2.31
CA LEU A 152 -8.62 1.16 -1.67
C LEU A 152 -7.44 0.79 -2.57
N GLN A 153 -7.62 -0.21 -3.45
CA GLN A 153 -6.59 -0.59 -4.43
C GLN A 153 -6.40 0.44 -5.54
N LEU A 154 -7.32 1.41 -5.68
CA LEU A 154 -7.24 2.50 -6.66
C LEU A 154 -6.52 3.74 -6.11
N GLU A 155 -6.33 3.81 -4.79
CA GLU A 155 -5.69 4.95 -4.16
C GLU A 155 -4.17 4.86 -4.29
N GLU A 156 -3.51 6.00 -4.44
CA GLU A 156 -2.05 6.05 -4.46
C GLU A 156 -1.52 5.79 -3.04
N PRO A 157 -0.69 4.74 -2.85
CA PRO A 157 -0.19 4.41 -1.53
C PRO A 157 0.94 5.36 -1.11
N VAL A 158 1.15 5.44 0.20
CA VAL A 158 2.37 5.99 0.80
C VAL A 158 3.18 4.87 1.41
N TRP A 159 4.49 5.06 1.49
CA TRP A 159 5.40 4.15 2.17
C TRP A 159 5.52 4.52 3.65
N GLY A 160 5.36 3.54 4.53
CA GLY A 160 5.49 3.73 5.98
C GLY A 160 6.78 3.14 6.55
N GLU A 161 7.35 3.87 7.51
CA GLU A 161 8.56 3.48 8.25
C GLU A 161 8.39 3.72 9.76
N ASP A 162 9.23 3.07 10.56
CA ASP A 162 9.30 3.24 12.02
C ASP A 162 7.95 3.11 12.74
N VAL A 163 7.20 2.05 12.40
CA VAL A 163 5.88 1.84 12.99
C VAL A 163 5.95 1.48 14.47
N GLU A 164 5.29 2.29 15.29
CA GLU A 164 5.16 2.13 16.73
C GLU A 164 3.68 2.04 17.10
N VAL A 165 3.29 1.00 17.85
CA VAL A 165 1.93 0.89 18.39
C VAL A 165 1.84 1.75 19.66
N LEU A 166 0.94 2.73 19.65
CA LEU A 166 0.66 3.58 20.80
C LEU A 166 -0.22 2.79 21.78
N LYS A 167 0.30 2.56 22.99
CA LYS A 167 -0.48 1.92 24.06
C LYS A 167 -1.63 2.84 24.47
N ARG A 168 -2.82 2.25 24.66
CA ARG A 168 -3.99 2.91 25.23
C ARG A 168 -3.73 3.35 26.68
#